data_AF-A0A6P1BE92-F1
#
_entry.id   AF-A0A6P1BE92-F1
#
_cell.length_a   1.000
_cell.length_b   1.000
_cell.length_c   1.000
_cell.angle_alpha   90.00
_cell.angle_beta   90.00
_cell.angle_gamma   90.00
#
_symmetry.space_group_name_H-M   'P 1'
#
loop_
_entity.id
_entity.type
_entity.pdbx_description
1 polymer ?
#
loop_
_entity_poly.entity_id
_entity_poly.type
_entity_poly.pdbx_seq_one_letter_code
_entity_poly.pdbx_strand_id
1 'polypeptide(L)'
;MWGVRAAAVFATVCAFAASTGQAASDKRVQKRDLGCAVLDEQAQIKQLNLSAEQSRSISDKHFVIEEHQGALRERALAEIVLERVSDPDIEELGKVVRDGHQLGIDRLRSIAAGLNITLPCNLSPVEQASSI
;
A
#
# COMPACT_ATOMS: atom_id res chain seq x y z
N MET A 1 4.72 29.35 -47.68
CA MET A 1 4.59 28.35 -48.77
C MET A 1 4.98 27.00 -48.22
N TRP A 2 4.01 26.08 -48.21
CA TRP A 2 4.07 24.60 -48.25
C TRP A 2 4.96 23.87 -47.21
N GLY A 3 4.53 22.79 -46.56
CA GLY A 3 3.46 21.87 -46.93
C GLY A 3 2.96 21.03 -45.75
N VAL A 4 1.66 20.81 -45.81
CA VAL A 4 0.90 19.83 -45.03
C VAL A 4 1.17 18.46 -45.65
N ARG A 5 1.43 17.43 -44.85
CA ARG A 5 1.21 16.04 -45.26
C ARG A 5 0.30 15.35 -44.26
N ALA A 6 -0.91 15.12 -44.74
CA ALA A 6 -1.94 14.29 -44.16
C ALA A 6 -1.76 12.81 -44.56
N ALA A 7 -2.61 11.97 -43.96
CA ALA A 7 -2.97 10.60 -44.33
C ALA A 7 -1.98 9.50 -43.89
N ALA A 8 -2.41 8.33 -43.42
CA ALA A 8 -3.73 7.79 -43.13
C ALA A 8 -3.55 6.43 -42.42
N VAL A 9 -4.51 6.08 -41.56
CA VAL A 9 -5.22 4.79 -41.47
C VAL A 9 -4.40 3.52 -41.70
N PHE A 10 -4.30 2.66 -40.68
CA PHE A 10 -4.69 1.24 -40.85
C PHE A 10 -5.11 0.65 -39.49
N ALA A 11 -6.41 0.39 -39.39
CA ALA A 11 -7.01 -0.44 -38.36
C ALA A 11 -6.64 -1.91 -38.64
N THR A 12 -6.23 -2.64 -37.59
CA THR A 12 -6.25 -4.10 -37.62
C THR A 12 -6.88 -4.61 -36.33
N VAL A 13 -8.12 -5.03 -36.50
CA VAL A 13 -8.92 -5.83 -35.58
C VAL A 13 -8.44 -7.28 -35.66
N CYS A 14 -8.06 -7.87 -34.53
CA CYS A 14 -7.97 -9.31 -34.29
C CYS A 14 -8.02 -9.49 -32.76
N ALA A 15 -8.72 -10.42 -32.13
CA ALA A 15 -9.86 -11.24 -32.46
C ALA A 15 -10.33 -11.76 -31.08
N PHE A 16 -11.62 -11.66 -30.84
CA PHE A 16 -12.28 -12.08 -29.61
C PHE A 16 -12.31 -13.61 -29.55
N ALA A 17 -11.45 -14.23 -28.74
CA ALA A 17 -11.52 -15.68 -28.47
C ALA A 17 -12.48 -15.93 -27.31
N ALA A 18 -13.77 -16.06 -27.65
CA ALA A 18 -14.78 -16.63 -26.78
C ALA A 18 -14.47 -18.13 -26.58
N SER A 19 -13.96 -18.49 -25.41
CA SER A 19 -13.90 -19.87 -24.93
C SER A 19 -15.23 -20.15 -24.20
N THR A 20 -16.16 -20.77 -24.92
CA THR A 20 -17.33 -21.45 -24.34
C THR A 20 -16.90 -22.84 -23.92
N GLY A 21 -16.45 -22.97 -22.67
CA GLY A 21 -16.14 -24.25 -22.02
C GLY A 21 -17.35 -24.79 -21.28
N GLN A 22 -17.87 -25.91 -21.77
CA GLN A 22 -19.02 -26.70 -21.34
C GLN A 22 -19.24 -26.86 -19.83
N ALA A 23 -20.51 -26.74 -19.45
CA ALA A 23 -21.08 -27.21 -18.21
C ALA A 23 -20.88 -28.73 -18.01
N ALA A 24 -20.17 -29.11 -16.96
CA ALA A 24 -20.25 -30.43 -16.35
C ALA A 24 -20.86 -30.28 -14.95
N SER A 25 -22.14 -30.62 -14.86
CA SER A 25 -22.91 -30.72 -13.61
C SER A 25 -22.40 -31.90 -12.79
N ASP A 26 -21.44 -31.69 -11.91
CA ASP A 26 -21.06 -32.67 -10.89
C ASP A 26 -21.92 -32.49 -9.63
N LYS A 27 -22.91 -33.37 -9.49
CA LYS A 27 -23.77 -33.49 -8.31
C LYS A 27 -23.06 -34.34 -7.25
N ARG A 28 -22.00 -33.83 -6.63
CA ARG A 28 -21.38 -34.54 -5.50
C ARG A 28 -20.55 -33.68 -4.54
N VAL A 29 -21.12 -32.59 -4.01
CA VAL A 29 -20.67 -31.98 -2.73
C VAL A 29 -21.89 -31.56 -1.91
N GLN A 30 -22.63 -32.54 -1.37
CA GLN A 30 -23.49 -32.32 -0.21
C GLN A 30 -22.76 -32.86 1.01
N LYS A 31 -22.79 -32.07 2.10
CA LYS A 31 -22.17 -32.30 3.41
C LYS A 31 -20.64 -32.19 3.48
N ARG A 32 -20.16 -30.96 3.51
CA ARG A 32 -19.12 -30.57 4.47
C ARG A 32 -19.63 -29.35 5.23
N ASP A 33 -20.18 -29.65 6.40
CA ASP A 33 -20.21 -28.86 7.62
C ASP A 33 -20.41 -27.34 7.46
N LEU A 34 -21.69 -26.99 7.57
CA LEU A 34 -22.17 -25.72 8.11
C LEU A 34 -21.63 -25.53 9.53
N GLY A 35 -20.39 -25.07 9.63
CA GLY A 35 -19.69 -24.83 10.88
C GLY A 35 -18.78 -23.61 10.85
N CYS A 36 -18.97 -22.68 9.91
CA CYS A 36 -18.46 -21.33 10.10
C CYS A 36 -19.53 -20.58 10.88
N ALA A 37 -19.43 -20.63 12.21
CA ALA A 37 -20.23 -19.78 13.07
C ALA A 37 -20.07 -18.35 12.53
N VAL A 38 -21.18 -17.71 12.17
CA VAL A 38 -21.26 -16.25 12.08
C VAL A 38 -20.92 -15.79 13.49
N LEU A 39 -19.63 -15.49 13.71
CA LEU A 39 -19.18 -14.91 14.95
C LEU A 39 -19.97 -13.63 15.10
N ASP A 40 -20.70 -13.53 16.20
CA ASP A 40 -21.37 -12.31 16.63
C ASP A 40 -20.37 -11.17 16.48
N GLU A 41 -20.63 -10.26 15.54
CA GLU A 41 -19.76 -9.15 15.19
C GLU A 41 -19.43 -8.32 16.44
N GLN A 42 -20.37 -8.28 17.40
CA GLN A 42 -20.14 -7.67 18.72
C GLN A 42 -19.14 -8.42 19.59
N ALA A 43 -19.13 -9.75 19.58
CA ALA A 43 -18.15 -10.55 20.30
C ALA A 43 -16.75 -10.38 19.70
N GLN A 44 -16.66 -10.28 18.36
CA GLN A 44 -15.39 -10.05 17.68
C GLN A 44 -14.86 -8.63 17.94
N ILE A 45 -15.73 -7.60 17.88
CA ILE A 45 -15.39 -6.22 18.25
C ILE A 45 -14.99 -6.13 19.74
N LYS A 46 -15.69 -6.83 20.62
CA LYS A 46 -15.37 -6.84 22.07
C LYS A 46 -14.03 -7.51 22.34
N GLN A 47 -13.72 -8.60 21.64
CA GLN A 47 -12.42 -9.27 21.74
C GLN A 47 -11.30 -8.40 21.16
N LEU A 48 -11.54 -7.71 20.04
CA LEU A 48 -10.61 -6.73 19.48
C LEU A 48 -10.36 -5.58 20.47
N ASN A 49 -11.40 -5.04 21.10
CA ASN A 49 -11.28 -3.98 22.11
C ASN A 49 -10.55 -4.45 23.37
N LEU A 50 -10.84 -5.64 23.88
CA LEU A 50 -10.13 -6.22 25.02
C LEU A 50 -8.65 -6.48 24.69
N SER A 51 -8.35 -6.94 23.47
CA SER A 51 -6.97 -7.11 23.01
C SER A 51 -6.25 -5.77 22.81
N ALA A 52 -6.95 -4.72 22.42
CA ALA A 52 -6.42 -3.37 22.28
C ALA A 52 -6.17 -2.66 23.63
N GLU A 53 -6.90 -3.06 24.68
CA GLU A 53 -6.71 -2.60 26.06
C GLU A 53 -5.67 -3.41 26.83
N GLN A 54 -5.46 -4.69 26.47
CA GLN A 54 -4.40 -5.52 27.03
C GLN A 54 -3.03 -5.08 26.52
N SER A 55 -2.48 -4.04 27.16
CA SER A 55 -1.06 -3.71 27.15
C SER A 55 -0.50 -3.65 25.72
N ARG A 56 -0.72 -2.53 25.03
CA ARG A 56 0.00 -2.21 23.79
C ARG A 56 1.48 -2.57 23.99
N SER A 57 1.90 -3.60 23.28
CA SER A 57 3.06 -4.37 23.67
C SER A 57 4.32 -3.52 23.46
N ILE A 58 5.43 -3.86 24.12
CA ILE A 58 6.73 -3.23 23.78
C ILE A 58 7.02 -3.39 22.28
N SER A 59 6.55 -4.50 21.68
CA SER A 59 6.64 -4.74 20.23
C SER A 59 5.86 -3.71 19.42
N ASP A 60 4.66 -3.30 19.85
CA ASP A 60 3.83 -2.33 19.12
C ASP A 60 4.50 -0.95 19.10
N LYS A 61 5.10 -0.56 20.25
CA LYS A 61 5.84 0.70 20.37
C LYS A 61 7.08 0.70 19.48
N HIS A 62 7.83 -0.40 19.48
CA HIS A 62 9.01 -0.55 18.64
C HIS A 62 8.67 -0.49 17.16
N PHE A 63 7.64 -1.26 16.75
CA PHE A 63 7.14 -1.27 15.38
C PHE A 63 6.79 0.14 14.90
N VAL A 64 6.03 0.92 15.69
CA VAL A 64 5.65 2.27 15.28
C VAL A 64 6.85 3.23 15.16
N ILE A 65 7.91 3.05 15.96
CA ILE A 65 9.15 3.83 15.83
C ILE A 65 9.90 3.44 14.56
N GLU A 66 10.11 2.14 14.32
CA GLU A 66 10.84 1.63 13.15
C GLU A 66 10.14 1.97 11.84
N GLU A 67 8.82 1.76 11.76
CA GLU A 67 8.02 2.09 10.58
C GLU A 67 8.04 3.59 10.29
N HIS A 68 8.02 4.44 11.33
CA HIS A 68 8.13 5.88 11.13
C HIS A 68 9.47 6.28 10.53
N GLN A 69 10.57 5.69 11.04
CA GLN A 69 11.90 5.92 10.50
C GLN A 69 12.05 5.38 9.06
N GLY A 70 11.52 4.18 8.80
CA GLY A 70 11.46 3.58 7.47
C GLY A 70 10.76 4.49 6.47
N ALA A 71 9.55 4.96 6.80
CA ALA A 71 8.78 5.85 5.95
C ALA A 71 9.49 7.19 5.70
N LEU A 72 10.22 7.74 6.69
CA LEU A 72 11.04 8.94 6.47
C LEU A 72 12.17 8.69 5.46
N ARG A 73 12.82 7.52 5.50
CA ARG A 73 13.88 7.15 4.54
C ARG A 73 13.33 6.97 3.13
N GLU A 74 12.23 6.23 3.00
CA GLU A 74 11.61 5.95 1.70
C GLU A 74 11.04 7.22 1.06
N ARG A 75 10.47 8.12 1.87
CA ARG A 75 10.07 9.45 1.40
C ARG A 75 11.27 10.26 0.92
N ALA A 76 12.37 10.30 1.69
CA ALA A 76 13.58 11.02 1.28
C ALA A 76 14.17 10.47 -0.02
N LEU A 77 14.18 9.14 -0.19
CA LEU A 77 14.59 8.49 -1.43
C LEU A 77 13.70 8.91 -2.61
N ALA A 78 12.38 8.98 -2.41
CA ALA A 78 11.46 9.44 -3.44
C ALA A 78 11.75 10.90 -3.87
N GLU A 79 12.07 11.80 -2.93
CA GLU A 79 12.48 13.17 -3.27
C GLU A 79 13.76 13.17 -4.13
N ILE A 80 14.76 12.36 -3.78
CA ILE A 80 16.00 12.25 -4.57
C ILE A 80 15.71 11.74 -5.98
N VAL A 81 14.81 10.76 -6.13
CA VAL A 81 14.38 10.26 -7.45
C VAL A 81 13.73 11.38 -8.24
N LEU A 82 12.80 12.13 -7.64
CA LEU A 82 12.11 13.25 -8.29
C LEU A 82 13.06 14.37 -8.72
N GLU A 83 14.14 14.61 -7.99
CA GLU A 83 15.16 15.61 -8.35
C GLU A 83 16.05 15.17 -9.52
N ARG A 84 16.21 13.85 -9.74
CA ARG A 84 17.21 13.31 -10.67
C ARG A 84 16.63 12.69 -11.92
N VAL A 85 15.37 12.26 -11.90
CA VAL A 85 14.75 11.54 -13.01
C VAL A 85 14.14 12.49 -14.03
N SER A 86 14.13 12.08 -15.30
CA SER A 86 13.47 12.80 -16.40
C SER A 86 12.42 11.94 -17.11
N ASP A 87 12.33 10.66 -16.73
CA ASP A 87 11.31 9.74 -17.20
C ASP A 87 9.97 10.05 -16.49
N PRO A 88 8.89 10.33 -17.25
CA PRO A 88 7.62 10.76 -16.68
C PRO A 88 6.94 9.67 -15.84
N ASP A 89 7.12 8.39 -16.19
CA ASP A 89 6.50 7.28 -15.46
C ASP A 89 7.19 7.09 -14.10
N ILE A 90 8.52 7.25 -14.07
CA ILE A 90 9.29 7.21 -12.82
C ILE A 90 8.98 8.44 -11.95
N GLU A 91 8.76 9.61 -12.56
CA GLU A 91 8.34 10.81 -11.82
C GLU A 91 6.96 10.61 -11.18
N GLU A 92 6.00 10.03 -11.90
CA GLU A 92 4.69 9.71 -11.34
C GLU A 92 4.79 8.71 -10.19
N LEU A 93 5.57 7.63 -10.35
CA LEU A 93 5.82 6.68 -9.28
C LEU A 93 6.47 7.35 -8.06
N GLY A 94 7.47 8.22 -8.27
CA GLY A 94 8.13 8.96 -7.21
C GLY A 94 7.15 9.83 -6.40
N LYS A 95 6.20 10.50 -7.06
CA LYS A 95 5.14 11.27 -6.40
C LYS A 95 4.23 10.37 -5.56
N VAL A 96 3.79 9.24 -6.12
CA VAL A 96 2.93 8.28 -5.40
C VAL A 96 3.63 7.76 -4.14
N VAL A 97 4.91 7.40 -4.23
CA VAL A 97 5.69 6.92 -3.09
C VAL A 97 5.86 8.02 -2.04
N ARG A 98 6.30 9.22 -2.44
CA ARG A 98 6.46 10.37 -1.52
C ARG A 98 5.17 10.67 -0.77
N ASP A 99 4.07 10.81 -1.50
CA ASP A 99 2.78 11.21 -0.95
C ASP A 99 2.18 10.09 -0.07
N GLY A 100 2.34 8.83 -0.49
CA GLY A 100 1.93 7.65 0.27
C GLY A 100 2.65 7.53 1.61
N HIS A 101 3.99 7.65 1.62
CA HIS A 101 4.75 7.63 2.87
C HIS A 101 4.46 8.85 3.75
N GLN A 102 4.21 10.03 3.16
CA GLN A 102 3.78 11.20 3.95
C GLN A 102 2.46 10.95 4.67
N LEU A 103 1.47 10.37 3.98
CA LEU A 103 0.20 9.97 4.61
C LEU A 103 0.44 8.94 5.73
N GLY A 104 1.28 7.92 5.49
CA GLY A 104 1.65 6.92 6.49
C GLY A 104 2.30 7.53 7.74
N ILE A 105 3.25 8.46 7.54
CA ILE A 105 3.92 9.23 8.60
C ILE A 105 2.89 9.97 9.48
N ASP A 106 1.91 10.64 8.86
CA ASP A 106 0.89 11.40 9.58
C ASP A 106 -0.06 10.50 10.38
N ARG A 107 -0.36 9.29 9.86
CA ARG A 107 -1.11 8.27 10.60
C ARG A 107 -0.31 7.71 11.77
N LEU A 108 0.97 7.39 11.57
CA LEU A 108 1.85 6.89 12.62
C LEU A 108 2.01 7.90 13.76
N ARG A 109 2.08 9.21 13.47
CA ARG A 109 2.08 10.27 14.50
C ARG A 109 0.84 10.21 15.40
N SER A 110 -0.33 9.98 14.80
CA SER A 110 -1.59 9.86 15.55
C SER A 110 -1.61 8.60 16.43
N ILE A 111 -1.12 7.47 15.90
CA ILE A 111 -1.02 6.20 16.64
C ILE A 111 -0.01 6.33 17.79
N ALA A 112 1.13 6.96 17.53
CA ALA A 112 2.19 7.22 18.50
C ALA A 112 1.71 8.08 19.67
N ALA A 113 0.93 9.13 19.40
CA ALA A 113 0.31 9.93 20.44
C ALA A 113 -0.59 9.09 21.37
N GLY A 114 -1.41 8.18 20.80
CA GLY A 114 -2.21 7.25 21.59
C GLY A 114 -1.39 6.20 22.35
N LEU A 115 -0.19 5.87 21.85
CA LEU A 115 0.76 4.93 22.47
C LEU A 115 1.63 5.59 23.56
N ASN A 116 1.55 6.91 23.69
CA ASN A 116 2.46 7.74 24.49
C ASN A 116 3.94 7.45 24.15
N ILE A 117 4.27 7.41 22.86
CA ILE A 117 5.64 7.28 22.36
C ILE A 117 6.04 8.54 21.60
N THR A 118 7.30 8.94 21.78
CA THR A 118 7.90 10.05 21.03
C THR A 118 8.49 9.49 19.75
N LEU A 119 8.04 9.99 18.61
CA LEU A 119 8.62 9.65 17.32
C LEU A 119 9.84 10.54 17.02
N PRO A 120 10.88 10.00 16.38
CA PRO A 120 11.99 10.80 15.89
C PRO A 120 11.53 11.70 14.73
N CYS A 121 11.79 13.00 14.82
CA CYS A 121 11.34 13.96 13.79
C CYS A 121 12.19 13.93 12.52
N ASN A 122 13.41 13.39 12.59
CA ASN A 122 14.40 13.44 11.53
C ASN A 122 15.10 12.08 11.42
N LEU A 123 15.55 11.75 10.21
CA LEU A 123 16.54 10.70 10.00
C LEU A 123 17.82 11.05 10.76
N SER A 124 18.49 10.05 11.33
CA SER A 124 19.79 10.29 11.95
C SER A 124 20.81 10.80 10.90
N PRO A 125 21.85 11.55 11.29
CA PRO A 125 22.86 12.03 10.35
C PRO A 125 23.53 10.90 9.54
N VAL A 126 23.64 9.71 10.11
CA VAL A 126 24.19 8.51 9.43
C VAL A 126 23.26 8.02 8.32
N GLU A 127 21.95 8.05 8.55
CA GLU A 127 20.95 7.63 7.55
C GLU A 127 20.79 8.65 6.43
N GLN A 128 20.96 9.95 6.75
CA GLN A 128 21.00 11.01 5.74
C GLN A 128 22.22 10.87 4.83
N ALA A 129 23.39 10.50 5.38
CA ALA A 129 24.62 10.34 4.62
C ALA A 129 24.65 9.08 3.73
N SER A 130 23.88 8.04 4.08
CA SER A 130 23.85 6.76 3.35
C SER A 130 22.83 6.74 2.20
N SER A 131 22.05 7.81 2.03
CA SER A 131 21.06 7.95 0.95
C SER A 131 21.63 8.67 -0.29
N ILE A 132 22.95 8.85 -0.37
CA ILE A 132 23.68 9.48 -1.48
C ILE A 132 24.45 8.43 -2.27
#